data_AF-A0A560PYL3-F1
#
_entry.id   AF-A0A560PYL3-F1
#
_cell.length_a   1.000
_cell.length_b   1.000
_cell.length_c   1.000
_cell.angle_alpha   90.00
_cell.angle_beta   90.00
_cell.angle_gamma   90.00
#
_symmetry.space_group_name_H-M   'P 1'
#
loop_
_entity.id
_entity.type
_entity.pdbx_description
1 polymer ?
#
loop_
_entity_poly.entity_id
_entity_poly.type
_entity_poly.pdbx_seq_one_letter_code
_entity_poly.pdbx_strand_id
1 'polypeptide(L)' 'MSAQDQSEPATDAEVFAYMQRQLRSGRVKPAVLVDLTQKAFPEVSRERIVHCFGELDSSLLKR' A
#
# COMPACT_ATOMS: atom_id res chain seq x y z
N MET A 1 -1.01 8.92 24.80
CA MET A 1 -1.36 7.65 24.11
C MET A 1 -2.52 7.97 23.20
N SER A 2 -2.25 8.21 21.92
CA SER A 2 -3.29 8.63 20.98
C SER A 2 -4.06 7.41 20.51
N ALA A 3 -5.31 7.30 20.95
CA ALA A 3 -6.29 6.34 20.48
C ALA A 3 -6.87 6.82 19.14
N GLN A 4 -6.77 6.00 18.10
CA GLN A 4 -7.50 6.06 16.82
C GLN A 4 -7.36 4.65 16.20
N ASP A 5 -8.35 3.99 15.63
CA ASP A 5 -9.78 4.29 15.47
C ASP A 5 -10.45 2.96 15.07
N GLN A 6 -11.77 2.92 15.16
CA GLN A 6 -12.58 1.75 14.85
C GLN A 6 -12.37 1.38 13.37
N SER A 7 -11.89 0.15 13.13
CA SER A 7 -11.31 -0.28 11.86
C SER A 7 -12.37 -0.48 10.77
N GLU A 8 -12.75 0.60 10.10
CA GLU A 8 -13.25 0.48 8.73
C GLU A 8 -12.14 -0.17 7.87
N PRO A 9 -12.49 -1.05 6.93
CA PRO A 9 -11.50 -1.69 6.07
C PRO A 9 -10.72 -0.60 5.34
N ALA A 10 -9.39 -0.64 5.42
CA ALA A 10 -8.55 0.37 4.81
C ALA A 10 -8.94 0.58 3.33
N THR A 11 -9.04 1.84 2.97
CA THR A 11 -9.41 2.29 1.64
C THR A 11 -8.24 2.13 0.68
N ASP A 12 -8.54 2.06 -0.62
CA ASP A 12 -7.49 1.92 -1.65
C ASP A 12 -6.52 3.12 -1.64
N ALA A 13 -7.03 4.31 -1.29
CA ALA A 13 -6.22 5.51 -1.13
C ALA A 13 -5.19 5.40 0.01
N GLU A 14 -5.55 4.77 1.12
CA GLU A 14 -4.64 4.55 2.26
C GLU A 14 -3.56 3.53 1.92
N VAL A 15 -3.96 2.43 1.28
CA VAL A 15 -3.05 1.40 0.75
C VAL A 15 -2.05 2.03 -0.23
N PHE A 16 -2.54 2.87 -1.14
CA PHE A 16 -1.72 3.57 -2.14
C PHE A 16 -0.74 4.56 -1.49
N ALA A 17 -1.21 5.38 -0.55
CA ALA A 17 -0.37 6.33 0.18
C ALA A 17 0.72 5.62 0.99
N TYR A 18 0.41 4.47 1.61
CA TYR A 18 1.38 3.63 2.30
C TYR A 18 2.45 3.12 1.33
N MET A 19 2.03 2.52 0.21
CA MET A 19 2.97 2.00 -0.79
C MET A 19 3.89 3.08 -1.36
N GLN A 20 3.36 4.29 -1.64
CA GLN A 20 4.17 5.43 -2.07
C GLN A 20 5.23 5.83 -1.03
N ARG A 21 4.87 5.86 0.26
CA ARG A 21 5.83 6.18 1.33
C ARG A 21 6.95 5.16 1.39
N GLN A 22 6.63 3.86 1.23
CA GLN A 22 7.62 2.79 1.22
C GLN A 22 8.55 2.89 0.01
N LEU A 23 8.03 3.17 -1.18
CA LEU A 23 8.85 3.39 -2.38
C LEU A 23 9.76 4.62 -2.25
N ARG A 24 9.22 5.74 -1.73
CA ARG A 24 10.00 6.96 -1.48
C ARG A 24 11.11 6.78 -0.45
N SER A 25 10.99 5.80 0.44
CA SER A 25 12.05 5.49 1.41
C SER A 25 13.31 4.93 0.74
N GLY A 26 13.21 4.41 -0.49
CA GLY A 26 14.31 3.74 -1.20
C GLY A 26 14.78 2.43 -0.57
N ARG A 27 14.18 2.01 0.55
CA ARG A 27 14.58 0.82 1.33
C ARG A 27 13.72 -0.40 1.03
N VAL A 28 12.60 -0.23 0.34
CA VAL A 28 11.65 -1.30 0.04
C VAL A 28 11.69 -1.61 -1.45
N LYS A 29 12.03 -2.85 -1.78
CA LYS A 29 11.97 -3.32 -3.17
C LYS A 29 10.51 -3.54 -3.58
N PRO A 30 10.14 -3.27 -4.84
CA PRO A 30 8.79 -3.53 -5.34
C PRO A 30 8.33 -4.99 -5.11
N ALA A 31 9.26 -5.95 -5.24
CA ALA A 31 9.00 -7.37 -5.02
C ALA A 31 8.52 -7.73 -3.60
N VAL A 32 8.90 -6.95 -2.58
CA VAL A 32 8.46 -7.18 -1.19
C VAL A 32 7.37 -6.19 -0.75
N LEU A 33 7.01 -5.24 -1.61
CA LEU A 33 6.06 -4.18 -1.27
C LEU A 33 4.65 -4.76 -1.06
N VAL A 34 4.21 -5.68 -1.91
CA VAL A 34 2.91 -6.36 -1.78
C VAL A 34 2.80 -7.10 -0.44
N ASP A 35 3.83 -7.88 -0.09
CA ASP A 35 3.84 -8.65 1.17
C ASP A 35 3.93 -7.75 2.41
N LEU A 36 4.68 -6.64 2.31
CA LEU A 36 4.77 -5.64 3.36
C LEU A 36 3.42 -4.94 3.58
N THR A 37 2.75 -4.55 2.50
CA THR A 37 1.43 -3.91 2.56
C THR A 37 0.37 -4.88 3.08
N GLN A 38 0.42 -6.16 2.72
CA GLN A 38 -0.50 -7.17 3.24
C GLN A 38 -0.33 -7.38 4.76
N LYS A 39 0.89 -7.22 5.29
CA LYS A 39 1.14 -7.24 6.74
C LYS A 39 0.63 -5.99 7.44
N ALA A 40 0.65 -4.84 6.76
CA ALA A 40 0.18 -3.57 7.30
C ALA A 40 -1.35 -3.44 7.26
N PHE A 41 -2.00 -4.07 6.28
CA PHE A 41 -3.44 -4.05 6.04
C PHE A 41 -3.98 -5.49 5.92
N PRO A 42 -4.03 -6.25 7.02
CA PRO A 42 -4.49 -7.65 7.01
C PRO A 42 -5.95 -7.82 6.55
N GLU A 43 -6.76 -6.77 6.67
CA GLU A 43 -8.15 -6.68 6.23
C GLU A 43 -8.31 -6.46 4.71
N VAL A 44 -7.24 -6.08 4.01
CA VAL A 44 -7.26 -5.88 2.56
C VAL A 44 -6.80 -7.15 1.84
N SER A 45 -7.59 -7.60 0.88
CA SER A 45 -7.24 -8.79 0.10
C SER A 45 -5.98 -8.55 -0.75
N ARG A 46 -5.20 -9.62 -0.95
CA ARG A 46 -3.97 -9.55 -1.75
C ARG A 46 -4.24 -9.08 -3.19
N GLU A 47 -5.36 -9.48 -3.77
CA GLU A 47 -5.77 -9.04 -5.13
C GLU A 47 -5.91 -7.52 -5.20
N ARG A 48 -6.55 -6.91 -4.19
CA ARG A 48 -6.77 -5.47 -4.11
C ARG A 48 -5.45 -4.72 -3.91
N ILE A 49 -4.55 -5.26 -3.10
CA ILE A 49 -3.17 -4.75 -2.94
C ILE A 49 -2.40 -4.80 -4.26
N VAL A 50 -2.46 -5.91 -5.00
CA VAL A 50 -1.80 -6.04 -6.31
C VAL A 50 -2.38 -5.06 -7.32
N HIS A 51 -3.71 -4.83 -7.31
CA HIS A 51 -4.34 -3.82 -8.14
C HIS A 51 -3.78 -2.41 -7.84
N CYS A 52 -3.75 -1.99 -6.57
CA CYS A 52 -3.14 -0.72 -6.16
C CYS A 52 -1.67 -0.59 -6.56
N PHE A 53 -0.91 -1.69 -6.48
CA PHE A 53 0.48 -1.72 -6.92
C PHE A 53 0.64 -1.54 -8.44
N GLY A 54 -0.24 -2.15 -9.25
CA GLY A 54 -0.24 -1.96 -10.70
C GLY A 54 -0.60 -0.53 -11.13
N GLU A 55 -1.52 0.12 -10.41
CA GLU A 55 -1.84 1.53 -10.63
C GLU A 55 -0.67 2.46 -10.27
N LEU A 56 0.11 2.09 -9.25
CA LEU A 56 1.33 2.79 -8.87
C LEU A 56 2.35 2.80 -10.00
N ASP A 57 2.67 1.63 -10.55
CA ASP A 57 3.62 1.50 -11.66
C ASP A 57 3.16 2.30 -12.89
N SER A 58 1.88 2.18 -13.23
CA SER A 58 1.25 2.95 -14.32
C SER A 58 1.32 4.46 -14.09
N SER A 59 1.20 4.93 -12.85
CA SER A 59 1.32 6.36 -12.50
C SER A 59 2.76 6.87 -12.54
N LEU A 60 3.74 6.00 -12.24
CA LEU A 60 5.17 6.32 -12.25
C LEU A 60 5.75 6.35 -13.67
N LEU A 61 5.24 5.51 -14.56
CA LEU A 61 5.66 5.41 -15.96
C LEU A 61 5.08 6.49 -16.88
N LYS A 62 4.02 7.20 -16.47
CA LYS A 62 3.40 8.29 -17.27
C LYS A 62 4.16 9.63 -17.20
N ARG A 63 5.46 9.61 -16.87
CA ARG A 63 6.30 10.81 -16.73
C ARG A 63 7.17 11.07 -17.94
#